data_AF-A0A4U1J0B2-F1
#
_entry.id   AF-A0A4U1J0B2-F1
#
_cell.length_a   1.000
_cell.length_b   1.000
_cell.length_c   1.000
_cell.angle_alpha   90.00
_cell.angle_beta   90.00
_cell.angle_gamma   90.00
#
_symmetry.space_group_name_H-M   'P 1'
#
loop_
_entity.id
_entity.type
_entity.pdbx_description
1 polymer ?
#
loop_
_entity_poly.entity_id
_entity_poly.type
_entity_poly.pdbx_seq_one_letter_code
_entity_poly.pdbx_strand_id
1 'polypeptide(L)'
;MPRAVRRSSSPPRASRAASSRGASRRTRPRRAAPSPRSRPRAPRDPLSSRRSELFAMRPSHRSAFFACAVTTLGLASSLLWLGGVLPWWAGLFGLLCDAADGEIARRSGGVTTFGALYDWSADLVLCALGWAHLGGTFSPASLVLLAFLVPVQVALHLKQVHFSGRTGVFVAGILLEVFGP
;
A
#
# COMPACT_ATOMS: atom_id res chain seq x y z
N MET A 1 -33.93 10.90 32.45
CA MET A 1 -33.54 9.93 33.50
C MET A 1 -32.13 9.42 33.17
N PRO A 2 -31.10 9.82 33.93
CA PRO A 2 -29.71 9.47 33.66
C PRO A 2 -29.34 8.12 34.31
N ARG A 3 -28.64 7.25 33.58
CA ARG A 3 -27.89 6.14 34.17
C ARG A 3 -26.40 6.36 33.94
N ALA A 4 -25.74 6.74 35.03
CA ALA A 4 -24.31 6.82 35.18
C ALA A 4 -23.70 5.43 35.43
N VAL A 5 -22.34 5.42 35.41
CA VAL A 5 -21.43 4.40 35.99
C VAL A 5 -21.16 3.23 35.03
N ARG A 6 -19.91 2.94 34.62
CA ARG A 6 -18.87 2.43 35.53
C ARG A 6 -17.44 2.57 34.97
N ARG A 7 -16.56 3.09 35.83
CA ARG A 7 -15.08 3.03 35.78
C ARG A 7 -14.58 1.59 35.92
N SER A 8 -13.34 1.36 35.45
CA SER A 8 -12.28 0.44 35.95
C SER A 8 -11.65 -0.31 34.78
N SER A 9 -10.36 -0.54 34.65
CA SER A 9 -9.21 -0.36 35.54
C SER A 9 -7.97 -0.64 34.70
N SER A 10 -6.95 0.20 34.78
CA SER A 10 -5.63 -0.05 34.21
C SER A 10 -4.97 -1.25 34.90
N PRO A 11 -4.29 -2.15 34.18
CA PRO A 11 -3.36 -3.09 34.80
C PRO A 11 -1.97 -2.44 35.01
N PRO A 12 -1.19 -2.98 35.98
CA PRO A 12 -0.03 -2.32 36.54
C PRO A 12 1.27 -2.62 35.81
N ARG A 13 2.19 -1.67 36.03
CA ARG A 13 3.59 -1.60 35.67
C ARG A 13 4.37 -2.81 36.23
N ALA A 14 4.89 -3.68 35.37
CA ALA A 14 5.84 -4.72 35.76
C ALA A 14 7.26 -4.12 35.81
N SER A 15 7.66 -3.68 36.99
CA SER A 15 9.05 -3.47 37.39
C SER A 15 9.76 -4.81 37.53
N ARG A 16 10.76 -5.09 36.67
CA ARG A 16 11.69 -6.20 36.88
C ARG A 16 13.02 -5.65 37.38
N ALA A 17 13.26 -5.92 38.66
CA ALA A 17 14.46 -5.59 39.40
C ALA A 17 15.64 -6.51 39.03
N ALA A 18 16.82 -5.90 39.06
CA ALA A 18 18.11 -6.35 39.60
C ALA A 18 18.45 -7.86 39.65
N SER A 19 19.63 -8.20 39.10
CA SER A 19 20.65 -9.15 39.60
C SER A 19 21.68 -9.33 38.47
N SER A 20 23.01 -9.31 38.60
CA SER A 20 23.92 -9.52 39.72
C SER A 20 25.29 -8.89 39.38
N ARG A 21 25.98 -8.45 40.44
CA ARG A 21 27.43 -8.27 40.51
C ARG A 21 28.11 -9.65 40.43
N GLY A 22 29.32 -9.75 39.87
CA GLY A 22 30.18 -10.88 40.20
C GLY A 22 31.33 -11.23 39.25
N ALA A 23 32.48 -10.60 39.50
CA ALA A 23 33.80 -11.24 39.62
C ALA A 23 34.62 -11.69 38.38
N SER A 24 35.89 -11.27 38.47
CA SER A 24 37.11 -12.05 38.21
C SER A 24 37.69 -12.11 36.78
N ARG A 25 38.40 -11.02 36.45
CA ARG A 25 39.85 -10.99 36.16
C ARG A 25 40.50 -12.37 35.89
N ARG A 26 40.69 -12.70 34.62
CA ARG A 26 41.84 -13.50 34.15
C ARG A 26 42.43 -12.83 32.90
N THR A 27 43.44 -12.00 33.14
CA THR A 27 44.39 -11.52 32.14
C THR A 27 45.18 -12.71 31.59
N ARG A 28 44.78 -13.21 30.43
CA ARG A 28 45.55 -14.17 29.64
C ARG A 28 46.56 -13.39 28.78
N PRO A 29 47.82 -13.85 28.66
CA PRO A 29 48.80 -13.21 27.81
C PRO A 29 48.32 -13.25 26.35
N ARG A 30 48.26 -12.04 25.79
CA ARG A 30 47.82 -11.67 24.44
C ARG A 30 48.79 -12.30 23.43
N ARG A 31 48.50 -13.52 22.96
CA ARG A 31 49.06 -13.99 21.68
C ARG A 31 48.60 -12.99 20.62
N ALA A 32 49.57 -12.36 19.95
CA ALA A 32 49.32 -11.47 18.82
C ALA A 32 48.46 -12.21 17.80
N ALA A 33 47.17 -11.87 17.78
CA ALA A 33 46.25 -12.35 16.77
C ALA A 33 46.73 -11.81 15.42
N PRO A 34 46.74 -12.63 14.36
CA PRO A 34 47.13 -12.18 13.03
C PRO A 34 46.25 -10.99 12.65
N SER A 35 46.89 -9.92 12.19
CA SER A 35 46.24 -8.70 11.70
C SER A 35 45.06 -9.11 10.81
N PRO A 36 43.82 -8.69 11.13
CA PRO A 36 42.67 -9.04 10.34
C PRO A 36 42.89 -8.43 8.95
N ARG A 37 43.26 -9.28 7.99
CA ARG A 37 43.23 -8.93 6.56
C ARG A 37 41.86 -8.32 6.32
N SER A 38 41.87 -7.04 5.97
CA SER A 38 40.72 -6.24 5.61
C SER A 38 39.90 -7.02 4.58
N ARG A 39 38.87 -7.74 5.04
CA ARG A 39 37.91 -8.39 4.15
C ARG A 39 37.36 -7.28 3.25
N PRO A 40 37.41 -7.43 1.92
CA PRO A 40 36.80 -6.47 1.02
C PRO A 40 35.35 -6.30 1.47
N ARG A 41 35.00 -5.07 1.84
CA ARG A 41 33.66 -4.71 2.26
C ARG A 41 32.75 -5.07 1.08
N ALA A 42 31.88 -6.06 1.27
CA ALA A 42 30.93 -6.43 0.24
C ALA A 42 30.21 -5.16 -0.25
N PRO A 43 29.97 -5.01 -1.56
CA PRO A 43 29.27 -3.86 -2.10
C PRO A 43 27.99 -3.66 -1.29
N ARG A 44 27.88 -2.51 -0.63
CA ARG A 44 26.64 -2.16 0.07
C ARG A 44 25.57 -2.09 -1.01
N ASP A 45 24.67 -3.06 -0.96
CA ASP A 45 23.54 -3.12 -1.86
C ASP A 45 22.74 -1.80 -1.71
N PRO A 46 22.72 -0.92 -2.72
CA PRO A 46 22.09 0.39 -2.62
C PRO A 46 20.58 0.29 -2.33
N LEU A 47 19.97 -0.88 -2.57
CA LEU A 47 18.57 -1.15 -2.24
C LEU A 47 18.33 -1.29 -0.73
N SER A 48 19.34 -1.66 0.06
CA SER A 48 19.21 -1.85 1.50
C SER A 48 19.10 -0.53 2.28
N SER A 49 19.77 0.54 1.84
CA SER A 49 19.69 1.84 2.53
C SER A 49 18.35 2.53 2.28
N ARG A 50 17.82 2.46 1.05
CA ARG A 50 16.49 3.01 0.72
C ARG A 50 15.35 2.35 1.49
N ARG A 51 15.41 1.02 1.68
CA ARG A 51 14.44 0.32 2.54
C ARG A 51 14.45 0.85 3.97
N SER A 52 15.64 1.13 4.51
CA SER A 52 15.80 1.61 5.88
C SER A 52 15.25 3.01 6.09
N GLU A 53 15.40 3.91 5.11
CA GLU A 53 14.87 5.28 5.17
C GLU A 53 13.34 5.32 5.03
N LEU A 54 12.77 4.45 4.19
CA LEU A 54 11.32 4.31 4.04
C LEU A 54 10.61 3.85 5.32
N PHE A 55 11.29 3.09 6.18
CA PHE A 55 10.74 2.65 7.48
C PHE A 55 10.97 3.66 8.62
N ALA A 56 11.85 4.65 8.46
CA ALA A 56 12.19 5.60 9.52
C ALA A 56 11.25 6.83 9.57
N MET A 57 10.55 7.14 8.48
CA MET A 57 9.50 8.15 8.51
C MET A 57 8.27 7.58 9.22
N ARG A 58 7.97 8.07 10.43
CA ARG A 58 6.64 7.87 11.02
C ARG A 58 5.63 8.55 10.08
N PRO A 59 4.79 7.79 9.38
CA PRO A 59 3.81 8.40 8.49
C PRO A 59 2.92 9.30 9.33
N SER A 60 2.70 10.52 8.86
CA SER A 60 1.76 11.40 9.54
C SER A 60 0.37 10.75 9.40
N HIS A 61 -0.28 10.43 10.53
CA HIS A 61 -1.61 9.79 10.51
C HIS A 61 -2.62 10.60 9.68
N ARG A 62 -2.47 11.93 9.66
CA ARG A 62 -3.32 12.85 8.89
C ARG A 62 -3.17 12.65 7.39
N SER A 63 -1.96 12.48 6.90
CA SER A 63 -1.73 12.34 5.46
C SER A 63 -2.13 10.96 4.94
N ALA A 64 -1.90 9.90 5.73
CA ALA A 64 -2.40 8.57 5.40
C ALA A 64 -3.93 8.54 5.34
N PHE A 65 -4.60 9.20 6.30
CA PHE A 65 -6.05 9.36 6.29
C PHE A 65 -6.54 10.13 5.06
N PHE A 66 -5.87 11.23 4.70
CA PHE A 66 -6.25 12.04 3.55
C PHE A 66 -6.12 11.26 2.23
N ALA A 67 -5.04 10.50 2.04
CA ALA A 67 -4.88 9.62 0.88
C ALA A 67 -6.03 8.61 0.80
N CYS A 68 -6.34 7.90 1.90
CA CYS A 68 -7.47 6.96 1.93
C CYS A 68 -8.82 7.64 1.65
N ALA A 69 -9.03 8.87 2.11
CA ALA A 69 -10.27 9.61 1.84
C ALA A 69 -10.41 9.92 0.34
N VAL A 70 -9.31 10.26 -0.33
CA VAL A 70 -9.29 10.46 -1.79
C VAL A 70 -9.57 9.16 -2.52
N THR A 71 -8.99 8.03 -2.10
CA THR A 71 -9.31 6.69 -2.64
C THR A 71 -10.80 6.38 -2.49
N THR A 72 -11.39 6.60 -1.31
CA THR A 72 -12.81 6.37 -1.06
C THR A 72 -13.71 7.23 -1.95
N LEU A 73 -13.34 8.49 -2.16
CA LEU A 73 -14.09 9.40 -3.03
C LEU A 73 -14.01 8.94 -4.50
N GLY A 74 -12.83 8.55 -4.96
CA GLY A 74 -12.63 8.00 -6.30
C GLY A 74 -13.42 6.70 -6.52
N LEU A 75 -13.40 5.81 -5.53
CA LEU A 75 -14.18 4.57 -5.52
C LEU A 75 -15.68 4.86 -5.60
N ALA A 76 -16.20 5.74 -4.74
CA ALA A 76 -17.63 6.08 -4.74
C ALA A 76 -18.08 6.71 -6.07
N SER A 77 -17.30 7.65 -6.61
CA SER A 77 -17.59 8.25 -7.93
C SER A 77 -17.61 7.21 -9.04
N SER A 78 -16.63 6.30 -9.05
CA SER A 78 -16.53 5.21 -10.02
C SER A 78 -17.71 4.24 -9.93
N LEU A 79 -18.13 3.87 -8.72
CA LEU A 79 -19.30 3.01 -8.51
C LEU A 79 -20.60 3.66 -8.95
N LEU A 80 -20.76 4.96 -8.70
CA LEU A 80 -21.94 5.71 -9.14
C LEU A 80 -21.99 5.84 -10.67
N TRP A 81 -20.84 6.00 -11.33
CA TRP A 81 -20.77 5.95 -12.80
C TRP A 81 -21.14 4.57 -13.34
N LEU A 82 -20.49 3.51 -12.84
CA LEU A 82 -20.77 2.13 -13.27
C LEU A 82 -22.21 1.69 -12.97
N GLY A 83 -22.84 2.27 -11.94
CA GLY A 83 -24.25 2.07 -11.62
C GLY A 83 -25.23 2.88 -12.48
N GLY A 84 -24.74 3.70 -13.42
CA GLY A 84 -25.55 4.59 -14.25
C GLY A 84 -26.17 5.78 -13.52
N VAL A 85 -25.72 6.07 -12.30
CA VAL A 85 -26.22 7.21 -11.49
C VAL A 85 -25.53 8.51 -11.89
N LEU A 86 -24.24 8.43 -12.21
CA LEU A 86 -23.46 9.56 -12.70
C LEU A 86 -22.99 9.32 -14.14
N PRO A 87 -22.78 10.40 -14.93
CA PRO A 87 -22.29 10.29 -16.31
C PRO A 87 -20.80 9.94 -16.39
N TRP A 88 -20.29 9.67 -17.60
CA TRP A 88 -18.92 9.25 -17.89
C TRP A 88 -17.81 10.07 -17.22
N TRP A 89 -18.00 11.39 -17.02
CA TRP A 89 -16.99 12.23 -16.38
C TRP A 89 -16.74 11.84 -14.92
N ALA A 90 -17.69 11.20 -14.24
CA ALA A 90 -17.51 10.67 -12.89
C ALA A 90 -16.57 9.47 -12.86
N GLY A 91 -16.54 8.66 -13.93
CA GLY A 91 -15.54 7.62 -14.14
C GLY A 91 -14.13 8.21 -14.31
N LEU A 92 -14.00 9.27 -15.11
CA LEU A 92 -12.73 10.00 -15.27
C LEU A 92 -12.27 10.63 -13.94
N PHE A 93 -13.18 11.24 -13.20
CA PHE A 93 -12.88 11.80 -11.87
C PHE A 93 -12.38 10.71 -10.92
N GLY A 94 -12.98 9.52 -10.93
CA GLY A 94 -12.52 8.37 -10.16
C GLY A 94 -11.08 7.95 -10.49
N LEU A 95 -10.71 7.94 -11.77
CA LEU A 95 -9.32 7.68 -12.20
C LEU A 95 -8.34 8.76 -11.72
N LEU A 96 -8.75 10.02 -11.71
CA LEU A 96 -7.91 11.12 -11.23
C LEU A 96 -7.67 11.04 -9.72
N CYS A 97 -8.69 10.64 -8.94
CA CYS A 97 -8.56 10.45 -7.50
C CYS A 97 -7.49 9.40 -7.15
N ASP A 98 -7.45 8.29 -7.86
CA ASP A 98 -6.46 7.22 -7.69
C ASP A 98 -5.04 7.62 -8.07
N ALA A 99 -4.87 8.37 -9.15
CA ALA A 99 -3.55 8.93 -9.44
C ALA A 99 -3.11 9.91 -8.34
N ALA A 100 -4.07 10.67 -7.78
CA ALA A 100 -3.82 11.66 -6.74
C ALA A 100 -3.52 11.05 -5.38
N ASP A 101 -4.19 9.99 -4.94
CA ASP A 101 -3.97 9.39 -3.61
C ASP A 101 -2.56 8.82 -3.46
N GLY A 102 -2.03 8.17 -4.50
CA GLY A 102 -0.68 7.63 -4.52
C GLY A 102 0.35 8.74 -4.50
N GLU A 103 0.09 9.85 -5.20
CA GLU A 103 0.98 11.01 -5.21
C GLU A 103 0.96 11.75 -3.86
N ILE A 104 -0.22 11.92 -3.27
CA ILE A 104 -0.39 12.46 -1.92
C ILE A 104 0.40 11.62 -0.92
N ALA A 105 0.21 10.29 -0.94
CA ALA A 105 0.89 9.38 -0.01
C ALA A 105 2.41 9.43 -0.16
N ARG A 106 2.94 9.50 -1.40
CA ARG A 106 4.38 9.63 -1.66
C ARG A 106 4.93 10.96 -1.17
N ARG A 107 4.29 12.08 -1.51
CA ARG A 107 4.76 13.43 -1.15
C ARG A 107 4.68 13.71 0.35
N SER A 108 3.70 13.14 1.02
CA SER A 108 3.48 13.39 2.45
C SER A 108 4.23 12.41 3.37
N GLY A 109 4.97 11.45 2.81
CA GLY A 109 5.52 10.31 3.57
C GLY A 109 4.43 9.47 4.24
N GLY A 110 3.21 9.46 3.69
CA GLY A 110 2.02 8.82 4.25
C GLY A 110 1.77 7.40 3.74
N VAL A 111 2.75 6.78 3.07
CA VAL A 111 2.63 5.42 2.54
C VAL A 111 2.47 4.44 3.69
N THR A 112 1.36 3.71 3.70
CA THR A 112 1.07 2.68 4.71
C THR A 112 0.66 1.37 4.03
N THR A 113 0.94 0.24 4.67
CA THR A 113 0.49 -1.07 4.19
C THR A 113 -1.02 -1.15 4.07
N PHE A 114 -1.76 -0.55 5.02
CA PHE A 114 -3.21 -0.49 4.96
C PHE A 114 -3.70 0.30 3.75
N GLY A 115 -3.18 1.50 3.51
CA GLY A 115 -3.56 2.33 2.36
C GLY A 115 -3.28 1.63 1.03
N ALA A 116 -2.11 1.00 0.90
CA ALA A 116 -1.75 0.24 -0.30
C ALA A 116 -2.66 -0.98 -0.55
N LEU A 117 -3.04 -1.72 0.51
CA LEU A 117 -3.98 -2.83 0.39
C LEU A 117 -5.41 -2.36 0.09
N TYR A 118 -5.82 -1.23 0.66
CA TYR A 118 -7.13 -0.63 0.43
C TYR A 118 -7.27 -0.18 -1.03
N ASP A 119 -6.29 0.57 -1.53
CA ASP A 119 -6.19 1.01 -2.92
C ASP A 119 -6.21 -0.17 -3.90
N TRP A 120 -5.34 -1.17 -3.67
CA TRP A 120 -5.30 -2.38 -4.50
C TRP A 120 -6.64 -3.14 -4.52
N SER A 121 -7.33 -3.22 -3.37
CA SER A 121 -8.63 -3.88 -3.28
C SER A 121 -9.70 -3.10 -4.06
N ALA A 122 -9.71 -1.77 -3.96
CA ALA A 122 -10.59 -0.90 -4.73
C ALA A 122 -10.35 -1.09 -6.24
N ASP A 123 -9.09 -1.18 -6.65
CA ASP A 123 -8.69 -1.42 -8.03
C ASP A 123 -9.22 -2.75 -8.59
N LEU A 124 -9.11 -3.84 -7.82
CA LEU A 124 -9.64 -5.14 -8.22
C LEU A 124 -11.17 -5.13 -8.36
N VAL A 125 -11.87 -4.51 -7.39
CA VAL A 125 -13.33 -4.40 -7.41
C VAL A 125 -13.79 -3.59 -8.62
N LEU A 126 -13.21 -2.42 -8.85
CA LEU A 126 -13.57 -1.55 -9.96
C LEU A 126 -13.19 -2.15 -11.32
N CYS A 127 -12.07 -2.86 -11.43
CA CYS A 127 -11.71 -3.57 -12.65
C CYS A 127 -12.75 -4.63 -13.00
N ALA A 128 -13.17 -5.45 -12.03
CA ALA A 128 -14.20 -6.47 -12.24
C ALA A 128 -15.55 -5.86 -12.61
N LEU A 129 -15.98 -4.79 -11.92
CA LEU A 129 -17.24 -4.11 -12.23
C LEU A 129 -17.20 -3.39 -13.58
N GLY A 130 -16.08 -2.75 -13.91
CA GLY A 130 -15.89 -2.12 -15.21
C GLY A 130 -15.92 -3.13 -16.36
N TRP A 131 -15.33 -4.33 -16.17
CA TRP A 131 -15.44 -5.41 -17.16
C TRP A 131 -16.89 -5.82 -17.39
N ALA A 132 -17.66 -5.97 -16.31
CA ALA A 132 -19.08 -6.30 -16.41
C ALA A 132 -19.88 -5.17 -17.09
N HIS A 133 -19.59 -3.91 -16.77
CA HIS A 133 -20.21 -2.73 -17.39
C HIS A 133 -20.00 -2.67 -18.91
N LEU A 134 -18.82 -3.10 -19.37
CA LEU A 134 -18.48 -3.23 -20.79
C LEU A 134 -19.21 -4.39 -21.51
N GLY A 135 -20.11 -5.09 -20.84
CA GLY A 135 -20.75 -6.31 -21.37
C GLY A 135 -19.82 -7.53 -21.36
N GLY A 136 -18.69 -7.44 -20.65
CA GLY A 136 -17.77 -8.56 -20.47
C GLY A 136 -18.43 -9.67 -19.66
N THR A 137 -18.53 -10.86 -20.24
CA THR A 137 -18.98 -12.05 -19.49
C THR A 137 -17.85 -12.59 -18.63
N PHE A 138 -18.15 -13.09 -17.42
CA PHE A 138 -17.20 -13.85 -16.59
C PHE A 138 -17.09 -15.30 -17.06
N SER A 139 -16.67 -15.49 -18.31
CA SER A 139 -16.27 -16.80 -18.83
C SER A 139 -15.01 -17.32 -18.11
N PRO A 140 -14.76 -18.64 -18.09
CA PRO A 140 -13.50 -19.19 -17.59
C PRO A 140 -12.26 -18.54 -18.22
N ALA A 141 -12.31 -18.21 -19.52
CA ALA A 141 -11.23 -17.53 -20.22
C ALA A 141 -10.96 -16.11 -19.67
N SER A 142 -12.01 -15.33 -19.43
CA SER A 142 -11.87 -13.99 -18.82
C SER A 142 -11.37 -14.04 -17.37
N LEU A 143 -11.75 -15.06 -16.60
CA LEU A 143 -11.22 -15.26 -15.24
C LEU A 143 -9.74 -15.61 -15.28
N VAL A 144 -9.31 -16.43 -16.23
CA VAL A 144 -7.88 -16.72 -16.47
C VAL A 144 -7.13 -15.46 -16.86
N LEU A 145 -7.68 -14.64 -17.77
CA LEU A 145 -7.08 -13.37 -18.18
C LEU A 145 -6.94 -12.40 -16.99
N LEU A 146 -8.00 -12.23 -16.18
CA LEU A 146 -7.98 -11.42 -14.96
C LEU A 146 -6.96 -11.96 -13.93
N ALA A 147 -6.86 -13.29 -13.78
CA ALA A 147 -5.87 -13.91 -12.93
C ALA A 147 -4.43 -13.68 -13.41
N PHE A 148 -4.21 -13.54 -14.73
CA PHE A 148 -2.91 -13.18 -15.30
C PHE A 148 -2.59 -11.68 -15.21
N LEU A 149 -3.59 -10.80 -15.12
CA LEU A 149 -3.35 -9.37 -14.95
C LEU A 149 -2.64 -9.06 -13.62
N VAL A 150 -2.97 -9.78 -12.54
CA VAL A 150 -2.32 -9.60 -11.23
C VAL A 150 -0.79 -9.82 -11.28
N PRO A 151 -0.24 -10.96 -11.73
CA PRO A 151 1.20 -11.15 -11.82
C PRO A 151 1.86 -10.20 -12.83
N VAL A 152 1.18 -9.81 -13.90
CA VAL A 152 1.69 -8.79 -14.84
C VAL A 152 1.80 -7.43 -14.15
N GLN A 153 0.79 -6.99 -13.40
CA GLN A 153 0.84 -5.76 -12.62
C GLN A 153 1.97 -5.79 -11.59
N VAL A 154 2.16 -6.92 -10.89
CA VAL A 154 3.29 -7.10 -9.97
C VAL A 154 4.62 -6.99 -10.70
N ALA A 155 4.78 -7.66 -11.85
CA ALA A 155 6.01 -7.61 -12.64
C ALA A 155 6.33 -6.20 -13.18
N LEU A 156 5.30 -5.45 -13.61
CA LEU A 156 5.45 -4.07 -14.03
C LEU A 156 5.81 -3.15 -12.85
N HIS A 157 5.17 -3.35 -11.71
CA HIS A 157 5.48 -2.61 -10.49
C HIS A 157 6.94 -2.81 -10.05
N LEU A 158 7.45 -4.05 -10.13
CA LEU A 158 8.87 -4.33 -9.86
C LEU A 158 9.83 -3.60 -10.81
N LYS A 159 9.39 -3.30 -12.04
CA LYS A 159 10.12 -2.51 -13.03
C LYS A 159 9.89 -1.00 -12.90
N GLN A 160 9.19 -0.54 -11.86
CA GLN A 160 8.77 0.86 -11.70
C GLN A 160 7.88 1.36 -12.85
N VAL A 161 7.18 0.45 -13.52
CA VAL A 161 6.17 0.77 -14.53
C VAL A 161 4.80 0.67 -13.85
N HIS A 162 4.11 1.80 -13.75
CA HIS A 162 2.77 1.84 -13.16
C HIS A 162 1.74 1.42 -14.21
N PHE A 163 1.06 0.31 -13.96
CA PHE A 163 -0.04 -0.16 -14.79
C PHE A 163 -1.19 -0.62 -13.88
N SER A 164 -2.32 0.08 -13.94
CA SER A 164 -3.56 -0.36 -13.31
C SER A 164 -4.47 -0.96 -14.38
N GLY A 165 -4.83 -2.24 -14.22
CA GLY A 165 -5.82 -2.89 -15.08
C GLY A 165 -7.16 -2.14 -15.08
N ARG A 166 -7.50 -1.48 -13.97
CA ARG A 166 -8.67 -0.60 -13.85
C ARG A 166 -8.61 0.56 -14.84
N THR A 167 -7.45 1.22 -14.99
CA THR A 167 -7.29 2.32 -15.94
C THR A 167 -7.63 1.89 -17.36
N GLY A 168 -7.16 0.71 -17.79
CA GLY A 168 -7.46 0.19 -19.13
C GLY A 168 -8.96 -0.03 -19.35
N VAL A 169 -9.62 -0.68 -18.40
CA VAL A 169 -11.07 -0.95 -18.46
C VAL A 169 -11.88 0.34 -18.45
N PHE A 170 -11.53 1.30 -17.60
CA PHE A 170 -12.26 2.56 -17.47
C PHE A 170 -12.09 3.45 -18.70
N VAL A 171 -10.87 3.55 -19.24
CA VAL A 171 -10.63 4.30 -20.48
C VAL A 171 -11.46 3.69 -21.62
N ALA A 172 -11.50 2.35 -21.75
CA ALA A 172 -12.34 1.71 -22.74
C ALA A 172 -13.83 2.02 -22.55
N GLY A 173 -14.33 1.96 -21.31
CA GLY A 173 -15.72 2.30 -20.98
C GLY A 173 -16.09 3.74 -21.30
N ILE A 174 -15.24 4.70 -20.90
CA ILE A 174 -15.45 6.12 -21.20
C ILE A 174 -15.44 6.36 -22.71
N LEU A 175 -14.50 5.77 -23.46
CA LEU A 175 -14.45 5.94 -24.92
C LEU A 175 -15.69 5.36 -25.60
N LEU A 176 -16.19 4.22 -25.14
CA LEU A 176 -17.43 3.63 -25.67
C LEU A 176 -18.65 4.48 -25.34
N GLU A 177 -18.71 5.12 -24.17
CA GLU A 177 -19.82 6.04 -23.84
C GLU A 177 -19.75 7.37 -24.60
N VAL A 178 -18.55 7.91 -24.83
CA VAL A 178 -18.36 9.21 -25.50
C VAL A 178 -18.49 9.10 -27.03
N PHE A 179 -18.00 8.01 -27.62
CA PHE A 179 -17.91 7.83 -29.07
C PHE A 179 -18.73 6.65 -29.59
N GLY A 180 -19.47 5.96 -28.72
CA GLY A 180 -20.39 4.89 -29.11
C GLY A 180 -21.50 5.40 -30.03
N PRO A 181 -22.04 4.51 -30.89
CA PRO A 181 -23.09 4.82 -31.85
C PRO A 181 -24.42 5.25 -31.20
#